data_AF-A0A803PS74-F1
#
_entry.id   AF-A0A803PS74-F1
#
_cell.length_a   1.000
_cell.length_b   1.000
_cell.length_c   1.000
_cell.angle_alpha   90.00
_cell.angle_beta   90.00
_cell.angle_gamma   90.00
#
_symmetry.space_group_name_H-M   'P 1'
#
loop_
_entity.id
_entity.type
_entity.pdbx_description
1 polymer ?
#
loop_
_entity_poly.entity_id
_entity_poly.type
_entity_poly.pdbx_seq_one_letter_code
_entity_poly.pdbx_strand_id
1 'polypeptide(L)'
;MYSFSQAFEMIQSHLSLVLGERVVGPLESIVQISKIKLGKLYAASIMYGYFLKRVDERFQLERTMKTLPERFIKEQDSMEDLSPANRLWDPESLIRVPPDDNDFDSDGEGRSYRLRSYVMYLDADTLQRYATIRSKEAISLIEKQTQALFGRPDIKIAEDGSIDTSNDEVVSITFSGLTMLVLEAVAFGSFLWDAENYVESKYHFVKG
;
A
#
# COMPACT_ATOMS: atom_id res chain seq x y z
N MET A 1 -4.16 -22.13 -3.25
CA MET A 1 -4.42 -21.61 -1.89
C MET A 1 -3.25 -20.81 -1.29
N TYR A 2 -2.06 -20.76 -1.92
CA TYR A 2 -0.89 -20.02 -1.40
C TYR A 2 -0.81 -18.50 -1.74
N SER A 3 -1.71 -17.96 -2.59
CA SER A 3 -1.69 -16.54 -3.01
C SER A 3 -2.16 -15.60 -1.91
N PHE A 4 -3.28 -15.96 -1.26
CA PHE A 4 -3.93 -15.12 -0.27
C PHE A 4 -3.04 -14.82 0.94
N SER A 5 -2.25 -15.81 1.39
CA SER A 5 -1.36 -15.67 2.55
C SER A 5 -0.29 -14.60 2.36
N GLN A 6 0.26 -14.42 1.16
CA GLN A 6 1.36 -13.48 0.90
C GLN A 6 0.86 -12.05 0.71
N ALA A 7 -0.24 -11.88 -0.03
CA ALA A 7 -0.89 -10.58 -0.16
C ALA A 7 -1.43 -10.09 1.20
N PHE A 8 -1.99 -10.99 2.01
CA PHE A 8 -2.46 -10.65 3.35
C PHE A 8 -1.35 -10.16 4.27
N GLU A 9 -0.18 -10.79 4.25
CA GLU A 9 0.99 -10.32 4.99
C GLU A 9 1.43 -8.91 4.54
N MET A 10 1.47 -8.65 3.24
CA MET A 10 1.75 -7.30 2.72
C MET A 10 0.71 -6.28 3.21
N ILE A 11 -0.56 -6.66 3.34
CA ILE A 11 -1.61 -5.80 3.91
C ILE A 11 -1.38 -5.57 5.41
N GLN A 12 -1.01 -6.61 6.16
CA GLN A 12 -0.67 -6.47 7.58
C GLN A 12 0.55 -5.56 7.78
N SER A 13 1.58 -5.69 6.94
CA SER A 13 2.74 -4.80 6.96
C SER A 13 2.33 -3.34 6.69
N HIS A 14 1.48 -3.09 5.69
CA HIS A 14 0.94 -1.75 5.43
C HIS A 14 0.16 -1.18 6.62
N LEU A 15 -0.71 -1.99 7.23
CA LEU A 15 -1.47 -1.60 8.43
C LEU A 15 -0.55 -1.21 9.59
N SER A 16 0.46 -2.03 9.90
CA SER A 16 1.42 -1.72 10.97
C SER A 16 2.21 -0.44 10.67
N LEU A 17 2.58 -0.20 9.42
CA LEU A 17 3.31 1.02 9.02
C LEU A 17 2.44 2.27 9.15
N VAL A 18 1.19 2.23 8.68
CA VAL A 18 0.34 3.43 8.64
C VAL A 18 -0.37 3.73 9.96
N LEU A 19 -0.61 2.72 10.79
CA LEU A 19 -1.19 2.87 12.13
C LEU A 19 -0.11 3.05 13.22
N GLY A 20 1.16 2.82 12.86
CA GLY A 20 2.29 2.67 13.78
C GLY A 20 2.21 1.35 14.55
N GLU A 21 3.27 1.02 15.31
CA GLU A 21 3.34 -0.16 16.21
C GLU A 21 2.26 -0.20 17.33
N ARG A 22 1.27 0.71 17.29
CA ARG A 22 0.12 0.74 18.21
C ARG A 22 -0.88 -0.40 18.01
N VAL A 23 -0.47 -1.51 17.40
CA VAL A 23 -1.19 -2.79 17.45
C VAL A 23 -1.36 -3.27 18.90
N VAL A 24 -0.57 -2.73 19.85
CA VAL A 24 -0.60 -3.08 21.28
C VAL A 24 -1.55 -2.21 22.12
N GLY A 25 -2.32 -1.30 21.52
CA GLY A 25 -3.35 -0.51 22.22
C GLY A 25 -4.71 -1.23 22.26
N PRO A 26 -5.58 -0.96 23.26
CA PRO A 26 -6.96 -1.45 23.23
C PRO A 26 -7.66 -1.03 21.94
N LEU A 27 -8.47 -1.90 21.32
CA LEU A 27 -9.21 -1.62 20.07
C LEU A 27 -10.13 -0.39 20.17
N GLU A 28 -10.57 -0.08 21.39
CA GLU A 28 -11.41 1.08 21.72
C GLU A 28 -10.62 2.37 21.90
N SER A 29 -9.28 2.32 21.79
CA SER A 29 -8.45 3.52 21.90
C SER A 29 -8.84 4.53 20.83
N ILE A 30 -9.11 5.76 21.27
CA ILE A 30 -9.51 6.85 20.39
C ILE A 30 -8.25 7.61 19.97
N VAL A 31 -8.11 7.80 18.66
CA VAL A 31 -7.07 8.62 18.06
C VAL A 31 -7.72 9.88 17.50
N GLN A 32 -7.09 11.02 17.74
CA GLN A 32 -7.45 12.29 17.11
C GLN A 32 -6.57 12.49 15.88
N ILE A 33 -7.21 12.62 14.72
CA ILE A 33 -6.55 12.81 13.43
C ILE A 33 -7.29 13.86 12.64
N SER A 34 -6.56 14.67 11.89
CA SER A 34 -7.15 15.72 11.06
C SER A 34 -7.73 15.13 9.77
N LYS A 35 -8.79 15.74 9.22
CA LYS A 35 -9.47 15.24 8.00
C LYS A 35 -8.52 15.19 6.82
N ILE A 36 -7.62 16.18 6.66
CA ILE A 36 -6.61 16.16 5.60
C ILE A 36 -5.68 14.95 5.75
N LYS A 37 -5.19 14.66 6.97
CA LYS A 37 -4.32 13.50 7.21
C LYS A 37 -5.05 12.18 6.93
N LEU A 38 -6.31 12.08 7.36
CA LEU A 38 -7.13 10.90 7.15
C LEU A 38 -7.42 10.66 5.65
N GLY A 39 -7.74 11.72 4.90
CA GLY A 39 -7.93 11.66 3.46
C GLY A 39 -6.66 11.27 2.69
N LYS A 40 -5.50 11.81 3.08
CA LYS A 40 -4.20 11.39 2.52
C LYS A 40 -3.92 9.91 2.78
N LEU A 41 -4.13 9.45 4.01
CA LEU A 41 -3.97 8.05 4.40
C LEU A 41 -4.90 7.12 3.60
N TYR A 42 -6.15 7.53 3.44
CA TYR A 42 -7.15 6.78 2.68
C TYR A 42 -6.74 6.66 1.21
N ALA A 43 -6.42 7.77 0.55
CA ALA A 43 -5.96 7.76 -0.85
C ALA A 43 -4.68 6.95 -1.05
N ALA A 44 -3.70 7.07 -0.13
CA ALA A 44 -2.48 6.27 -0.17
C ALA A 44 -2.75 4.77 -0.04
N SER A 45 -3.70 4.39 0.83
CA SER A 45 -4.09 2.99 1.02
C SER A 45 -4.85 2.42 -0.18
N ILE A 46 -5.63 3.24 -0.88
CA ILE A 46 -6.22 2.85 -2.18
C ILE A 46 -5.13 2.58 -3.22
N MET A 47 -4.16 3.49 -3.36
CA MET A 47 -3.05 3.32 -4.30
C MET A 47 -2.23 2.06 -3.97
N TYR A 48 -2.03 1.78 -2.68
CA TYR A 48 -1.37 0.55 -2.22
C TYR A 48 -2.15 -0.70 -2.62
N GLY A 49 -3.46 -0.74 -2.37
CA GLY A 49 -4.29 -1.88 -2.75
C GLY A 49 -4.31 -2.15 -4.25
N TYR A 50 -4.37 -1.09 -5.06
CA TYR A 50 -4.27 -1.17 -6.52
C TYR A 50 -2.93 -1.76 -6.96
N PHE A 51 -1.83 -1.22 -6.44
CA PHE A 51 -0.47 -1.70 -6.70
C PHE A 51 -0.30 -3.18 -6.31
N LEU A 52 -0.69 -3.53 -5.08
CA LEU A 52 -0.50 -4.85 -4.50
C LEU A 52 -1.23 -5.92 -5.32
N LYS A 53 -2.47 -5.64 -5.69
CA LYS A 53 -3.27 -6.55 -6.52
C LYS A 53 -2.60 -6.81 -7.87
N ARG A 54 -2.11 -5.76 -8.52
CA ARG A 54 -1.43 -5.85 -9.80
C ARG A 54 -0.12 -6.65 -9.73
N VAL A 55 0.70 -6.37 -8.71
CA VAL A 55 2.00 -7.06 -8.58
C VAL A 55 1.82 -8.51 -8.16
N ASP A 56 0.84 -8.84 -7.31
CA ASP A 56 0.51 -10.24 -6.99
C ASP A 56 0.07 -10.98 -8.26
N GLU A 57 -0.85 -10.42 -9.06
CA GLU A 57 -1.27 -11.07 -10.31
C GLU A 57 -0.12 -11.30 -11.28
N ARG A 58 0.80 -10.34 -11.41
CA ARG A 58 2.01 -10.52 -12.22
C ARG A 58 2.90 -11.62 -11.67
N PHE A 59 3.15 -11.61 -10.36
CA PHE A 59 3.94 -12.63 -9.69
C PHE A 59 3.34 -14.02 -9.89
N GLN A 60 2.01 -14.15 -9.74
CA GLN A 60 1.29 -15.40 -9.98
C GLN A 60 1.40 -15.87 -11.43
N LEU A 61 1.30 -14.93 -12.38
CA LEU A 61 1.43 -15.23 -13.81
C LEU A 61 2.82 -15.76 -14.14
N GLU A 62 3.88 -15.05 -13.72
CA GLU A 62 5.27 -15.47 -13.97
C GLU A 62 5.59 -16.81 -13.30
N ARG A 63 5.04 -17.05 -12.11
CA ARG A 63 5.15 -18.33 -11.41
C ARG A 63 4.51 -19.47 -12.21
N THR A 64 3.30 -19.23 -12.73
CA THR A 64 2.54 -20.22 -13.49
C THR A 64 3.20 -20.49 -14.85
N MET A 65 3.75 -19.46 -15.49
CA MET A 65 4.47 -19.56 -16.75
C MET A 65 5.92 -20.05 -16.59
N LYS A 66 6.40 -20.27 -15.37
CA LYS A 66 7.78 -20.67 -15.03
C LYS A 66 8.83 -19.69 -15.57
N THR A 67 8.49 -18.40 -15.62
CA THR A 67 9.40 -17.33 -16.05
C THR A 67 9.96 -16.55 -14.86
N LEU A 68 9.60 -16.91 -13.62
CA LEU A 68 10.22 -16.33 -12.44
C LEU A 68 11.72 -16.67 -12.41
N PRO A 69 12.59 -15.71 -12.04
CA PRO A 69 14.00 -16.00 -11.82
C PRO A 69 14.19 -17.16 -10.83
N GLU A 70 15.11 -18.08 -11.14
CA GLU A 70 15.32 -19.32 -10.36
C GLU A 70 15.56 -19.08 -8.87
N ARG A 71 16.11 -17.93 -8.46
CA ARG A 71 16.31 -17.57 -7.05
C ARG A 71 15.02 -17.56 -6.23
N PHE A 72 13.89 -17.16 -6.83
CA PHE A 72 12.57 -17.18 -6.17
C PHE A 72 11.92 -18.57 -6.18
N ILE A 73 12.50 -19.50 -6.95
CA ILE A 73 12.14 -20.92 -7.01
C ILE A 73 13.02 -21.73 -6.05
N LYS A 74 14.30 -21.33 -5.91
CA LYS A 74 15.38 -21.95 -5.10
C LYS A 74 15.45 -21.49 -3.65
N GLU A 75 14.63 -20.52 -3.21
CA GLU A 75 14.20 -20.34 -1.79
C GLU A 75 13.36 -21.54 -1.29
N GLN A 76 13.75 -22.73 -1.71
CA GLN A 76 13.37 -24.03 -1.19
C GLN A 76 14.60 -24.68 -0.52
N ASP A 77 15.84 -24.17 -0.69
CA ASP A 77 17.05 -24.83 -0.18
C ASP A 77 18.30 -23.99 0.14
N SER A 78 18.36 -22.66 -0.05
CA SER A 78 19.52 -21.88 0.46
C SER A 78 19.20 -20.39 0.64
N MET A 79 19.58 -19.88 1.80
CA MET A 79 19.33 -18.55 2.32
C MET A 79 20.65 -17.78 2.27
N GLU A 80 20.79 -16.85 1.35
CA GLU A 80 21.94 -15.94 1.32
C GLU A 80 21.48 -14.53 0.94
N ASP A 81 21.54 -13.69 1.97
CA ASP A 81 21.74 -12.24 2.07
C ASP A 81 21.39 -11.35 0.85
N LEU A 82 20.45 -10.42 1.04
CA LEU A 82 20.16 -9.35 0.09
C LEU A 82 20.16 -7.97 0.77
N SER A 83 21.21 -7.21 0.46
CA SER A 83 21.36 -5.78 0.70
C SER A 83 20.20 -4.93 0.12
N PRO A 84 19.79 -3.81 0.77
CA PRO A 84 18.60 -3.06 0.37
C PRO A 84 18.93 -1.94 -0.64
N ALA A 85 18.52 -2.10 -1.90
CA ALA A 85 18.74 -1.09 -2.95
C ALA A 85 17.47 -0.42 -3.52
N ASN A 86 16.29 -0.59 -2.93
CA ASN A 86 15.08 0.10 -3.41
C ASN A 86 14.24 0.68 -2.25
N ARG A 87 14.57 1.91 -1.86
CA ARG A 87 13.84 2.75 -0.89
C ARG A 87 12.59 3.44 -1.48
N LEU A 88 11.94 2.86 -2.50
CA LEU A 88 10.76 3.51 -3.10
C LEU A 88 9.53 3.46 -2.17
N TRP A 89 9.56 2.58 -1.17
CA TRP A 89 8.50 2.39 -0.18
C TRP A 89 9.03 2.52 1.25
N ASP A 90 10.06 3.35 1.43
CA ASP A 90 10.57 3.73 2.73
C ASP A 90 9.63 4.78 3.38
N PRO A 91 8.83 4.43 4.40
CA PRO A 91 8.03 5.41 5.15
C PRO A 91 8.89 6.49 5.84
N GLU A 92 10.20 6.32 5.91
CA GLU A 92 11.15 7.29 6.48
C GLU A 92 11.30 8.60 5.70
N SER A 93 10.69 8.77 4.51
CA SER A 93 10.68 10.10 3.86
C SER A 93 9.64 11.08 4.43
N LEU A 94 8.81 10.68 5.41
CA LEU A 94 7.85 11.60 6.03
C LEU A 94 7.85 11.73 7.56
N ILE A 95 8.45 10.87 8.39
CA ILE A 95 8.76 11.20 9.80
C ILE A 95 9.96 10.35 10.24
N ARG A 96 10.98 10.99 10.82
CA ARG A 96 12.26 10.40 11.26
C ARG A 96 12.24 10.09 12.75
N VAL A 97 12.54 8.85 13.18
CA VAL A 97 13.06 8.51 14.52
C VAL A 97 14.01 7.29 14.39
N PRO A 98 15.18 7.24 15.07
CA PRO A 98 16.26 6.27 14.81
C PRO A 98 15.93 4.84 15.31
N PRO A 99 16.69 3.81 14.87
CA PRO A 99 16.42 2.42 15.22
C PRO A 99 16.96 2.07 16.62
N ASP A 100 16.22 1.25 17.36
CA ASP A 100 16.73 0.43 18.44
C ASP A 100 16.74 -1.02 17.96
N ASP A 101 17.93 -1.62 17.95
CA ASP A 101 18.20 -2.99 17.54
C ASP A 101 17.46 -3.96 18.45
N ASN A 102 16.53 -4.74 17.90
CA ASN A 102 16.05 -5.97 18.51
C ASN A 102 15.91 -7.04 17.43
N ASP A 103 16.93 -7.89 17.33
CA ASP A 103 16.87 -9.18 16.67
C ASP A 103 15.75 -10.02 17.29
N PHE A 104 14.77 -10.38 16.47
CA PHE A 104 13.81 -11.42 16.82
C PHE A 104 13.88 -12.51 15.74
N ASP A 105 14.75 -13.49 16.00
CA ASP A 105 14.77 -14.77 15.30
C ASP A 105 13.42 -15.48 15.53
N SER A 106 12.62 -15.59 14.46
CA SER A 106 11.47 -16.48 14.40
C SER A 106 11.65 -17.49 13.26
N ASP A 107 12.23 -18.63 13.64
CA ASP A 107 12.43 -19.82 12.81
C ASP A 107 11.06 -20.42 12.42
N GLY A 108 10.61 -20.06 11.21
CA GLY A 108 9.35 -20.52 10.60
C GLY A 108 8.96 -19.82 9.29
N GLU A 109 9.74 -18.83 8.84
CA GLU A 109 9.29 -17.74 7.97
C GLU A 109 9.71 -17.82 6.49
N GLY A 110 10.28 -18.95 6.04
CA GLY A 110 10.82 -19.09 4.67
C GLY A 110 9.81 -19.10 3.52
N ARG A 111 8.50 -19.03 3.79
CA ARG A 111 7.44 -19.00 2.76
C ARG A 111 6.72 -17.66 2.64
N SER A 112 6.84 -16.78 3.64
CA SER A 112 6.07 -15.55 3.75
C SER A 112 6.59 -14.46 2.81
N TYR A 113 7.91 -14.38 2.64
CA TYR A 113 8.55 -13.25 1.96
C TYR A 113 8.55 -13.28 0.43
N ARG A 114 7.98 -14.28 -0.24
CA ARG A 114 8.19 -14.45 -1.69
C ARG A 114 7.65 -13.30 -2.55
N LEU A 115 6.44 -12.82 -2.25
CA LEU A 115 5.88 -11.65 -2.92
C LEU A 115 6.65 -10.37 -2.57
N ARG A 116 7.08 -10.23 -1.30
CA ARG A 116 7.88 -9.08 -0.84
C ARG A 116 9.25 -9.04 -1.53
N SER A 117 9.97 -10.15 -1.57
CA SER A 117 11.24 -10.31 -2.29
C SER A 117 11.08 -10.07 -3.78
N TYR A 118 9.96 -10.51 -4.38
CA TYR A 118 9.63 -10.19 -5.77
C TYR A 118 9.47 -8.68 -5.99
N VAL A 119 8.72 -7.98 -5.13
CA VAL A 119 8.56 -6.53 -5.19
C VAL A 119 9.90 -5.80 -5.04
N MET A 120 10.75 -6.23 -4.11
CA MET A 120 12.08 -5.64 -3.89
C MET A 120 13.03 -5.80 -5.07
N TYR A 121 12.82 -6.83 -5.89
CA TYR A 121 13.58 -7.07 -7.10
C TYR A 121 13.20 -6.18 -8.27
N LEU A 122 11.93 -5.77 -8.36
CA LEU A 122 11.46 -4.97 -9.48
C LEU A 122 12.24 -3.64 -9.55
N ASP A 123 12.58 -3.24 -10.77
CA ASP A 123 13.18 -1.93 -11.01
C ASP A 123 12.18 -0.80 -10.76
N ALA A 124 12.69 0.42 -10.57
CA ALA A 124 11.88 1.59 -10.25
C ALA A 124 10.82 1.90 -11.33
N ASP A 125 11.14 1.70 -12.62
CA ASP A 125 10.20 1.96 -13.71
C ASP A 125 9.04 0.94 -13.67
N THR A 126 9.34 -0.33 -13.40
CA THR A 126 8.32 -1.38 -13.25
C THR A 126 7.44 -1.14 -12.03
N LEU A 127 8.02 -0.75 -10.89
CA LEU A 127 7.28 -0.39 -9.68
C LEU A 127 6.36 0.81 -9.94
N GLN A 128 6.86 1.87 -10.56
CA GLN A 128 6.08 3.05 -10.91
C GLN A 128 4.94 2.68 -11.85
N ARG A 129 5.21 1.88 -12.89
CA ARG A 129 4.17 1.38 -13.80
C ARG A 129 3.09 0.65 -13.03
N TYR A 130 3.45 -0.17 -12.04
CA TYR A 130 2.47 -0.93 -11.26
C TYR A 130 1.66 -0.05 -10.30
N ALA A 131 2.27 0.98 -9.72
CA ALA A 131 1.60 1.93 -8.85
C ALA A 131 0.71 2.94 -9.60
N THR A 132 0.93 3.11 -10.91
CA THR A 132 0.18 4.08 -11.71
C THR A 132 -1.22 3.57 -12.06
N ILE A 133 -2.24 4.34 -11.66
CA ILE A 133 -3.64 4.16 -12.07
C ILE A 133 -3.78 4.42 -13.58
N ARG A 134 -4.46 3.54 -14.31
CA ARG A 134 -4.48 3.58 -15.78
C ARG A 134 -5.58 4.47 -16.36
N SER A 135 -6.71 4.60 -15.68
CA SER A 135 -7.88 5.35 -16.17
C SER A 135 -8.09 6.67 -15.43
N LYS A 136 -8.57 7.69 -16.18
CA LYS A 136 -8.97 8.98 -15.59
C LYS A 136 -10.22 8.83 -14.73
N GLU A 137 -11.07 7.87 -15.07
CA GLU A 137 -12.28 7.50 -14.37
C GLU A 137 -11.96 6.97 -12.98
N ALA A 138 -10.97 6.05 -12.85
CA ALA A 138 -10.52 5.57 -11.54
C ALA A 138 -9.92 6.70 -10.71
N ILE A 139 -9.06 7.56 -11.30
CA ILE A 139 -8.50 8.72 -10.60
C ILE A 139 -9.62 9.63 -10.07
N SER A 140 -10.61 9.97 -10.90
CA SER A 140 -11.75 10.79 -10.49
C SER A 140 -12.59 10.11 -9.41
N LEU A 141 -12.74 8.79 -9.45
CA LEU A 141 -13.49 8.05 -8.45
C LEU A 141 -12.77 8.06 -7.09
N ILE A 142 -11.45 7.87 -7.06
CA ILE A 142 -10.63 8.00 -5.84
C ILE A 142 -10.80 9.41 -5.24
N GLU A 143 -10.71 10.44 -6.08
CA GLU A 143 -10.87 11.82 -5.64
C GLU A 143 -12.26 12.05 -5.05
N LYS A 144 -13.32 11.67 -5.76
CA LYS A 144 -14.72 11.85 -5.32
C LYS A 144 -15.02 11.08 -4.04
N GLN A 145 -14.55 9.84 -3.92
CA GLN A 145 -14.74 9.02 -2.71
C GLN A 145 -14.02 9.64 -1.51
N THR A 146 -12.77 10.08 -1.70
CA THR A 146 -12.00 10.75 -0.64
C THR A 146 -12.68 12.04 -0.20
N GLN A 147 -13.17 12.85 -1.16
CA GLN A 147 -13.91 14.09 -0.87
C GLN A 147 -15.26 13.83 -0.20
N ALA A 148 -15.95 12.73 -0.54
CA ALA A 148 -17.22 12.37 0.09
C ALA A 148 -17.04 11.99 1.56
N LEU A 149 -15.94 11.31 1.90
CA LEU A 149 -15.65 10.88 3.27
C LEU A 149 -15.08 11.99 4.16
N PHE A 150 -14.17 12.82 3.62
CA PHE A 150 -13.39 13.77 4.42
C PHE A 150 -13.65 15.23 4.06
N GLY A 151 -14.53 15.50 3.11
CA GLY A 151 -14.76 16.82 2.56
C GLY A 151 -13.69 17.24 1.55
N ARG A 152 -13.89 18.41 0.94
CA ARG A 152 -12.88 19.03 0.09
C ARG A 152 -11.89 19.77 0.98
N PRO A 153 -10.57 19.51 0.86
CA PRO A 153 -9.57 20.29 1.58
C PRO A 153 -9.62 21.74 1.09
N ASP A 154 -9.85 22.69 2.00
CA ASP A 154 -9.73 24.13 1.74
C ASP A 154 -8.23 24.48 1.71
N ILE A 155 -7.58 24.18 0.58
CA ILE A 155 -6.14 24.41 0.40
C ILE A 155 -5.93 25.91 0.16
N LYS A 156 -5.62 26.64 1.23
CA LYS A 156 -5.07 27.99 1.13
C LYS A 156 -3.55 27.90 1.12
N ILE A 157 -2.92 28.67 0.25
CA ILE A 157 -1.46 28.78 0.23
C ILE A 157 -1.12 29.97 1.12
N ALA A 158 -0.40 29.73 2.21
CA ALA A 158 0.10 30.78 3.08
C ALA A 158 1.14 31.64 2.32
N GLU A 159 1.43 32.84 2.83
CA GLU A 159 2.37 33.76 2.18
C GLU A 159 3.80 33.19 2.03
N ASP A 160 4.14 32.16 2.82
CA ASP A 160 5.41 31.43 2.77
C ASP A 160 5.41 30.25 1.76
N GLY A 161 4.30 30.05 1.03
CA GLY A 161 4.14 28.95 0.07
C GLY A 161 3.75 27.61 0.70
N SER A 162 3.55 27.54 2.02
CA SER A 162 3.04 26.34 2.69
C SER A 162 1.53 26.19 2.54
N ILE A 163 1.01 24.98 2.75
CA ILE A 163 -0.42 24.73 2.79
C ILE A 163 -0.93 25.18 4.16
N ASP A 164 -1.77 26.20 4.19
CA ASP A 164 -2.49 26.65 5.38
C ASP A 164 -3.55 25.59 5.75
N THR A 165 -3.26 24.82 6.79
CA THR A 165 -4.16 23.80 7.36
C THR A 165 -4.87 24.30 8.62
N SER A 166 -4.90 25.60 8.88
CA SER A 166 -5.48 26.16 10.12
C SER A 166 -6.97 25.87 10.32
N ASN A 167 -7.71 25.67 9.23
CA ASN A 167 -9.13 25.30 9.23
C ASN A 167 -9.39 23.78 9.19
N ASP A 168 -8.35 22.93 9.27
CA ASP A 168 -8.53 21.47 9.18
C ASP A 168 -9.24 20.92 10.42
N GLU A 169 -10.35 20.23 10.19
CA GLU A 169 -11.17 19.68 11.26
C GLU A 169 -10.51 18.42 11.83
N VAL A 170 -10.40 18.33 13.16
CA VAL A 170 -9.92 17.14 13.86
C VAL A 170 -11.09 16.23 14.19
N VAL A 171 -10.99 14.96 13.79
CA VAL A 171 -11.97 13.92 14.09
C VAL A 171 -11.41 12.93 15.09
N SER A 172 -12.29 12.39 15.93
CA SER A 172 -11.97 11.29 16.85
C SER A 172 -12.43 9.97 16.23
N ILE A 173 -11.52 9.03 16.08
CA ILE A 173 -11.79 7.70 15.51
C ILE A 173 -11.18 6.62 16.40
N THR A 174 -11.87 5.51 16.58
CA THR A 174 -11.29 4.36 17.28
C THR A 174 -10.20 3.72 16.43
N PHE A 175 -9.23 3.06 17.07
CA PHE A 175 -8.23 2.28 16.36
C PHE A 175 -8.86 1.20 15.45
N SER A 176 -9.93 0.56 15.91
CA SER A 176 -10.72 -0.37 15.10
C SER A 176 -11.35 0.29 13.86
N GLY A 177 -11.90 1.51 14.01
CA GLY A 177 -12.46 2.27 12.90
C GLY A 177 -11.40 2.70 11.90
N LEU A 178 -10.23 3.11 12.37
CA LEU A 178 -9.09 3.47 11.52
C LEU A 178 -8.54 2.26 10.76
N THR A 179 -8.43 1.11 11.43
CA THR A 179 -8.04 -0.17 10.81
C THR A 179 -9.03 -0.58 9.71
N MET A 180 -10.33 -0.49 10.00
CA MET A 180 -11.38 -0.82 9.03
C MET A 180 -11.34 0.13 7.82
N LEU A 181 -11.09 1.43 8.05
CA LEU A 181 -10.94 2.41 6.99
C LEU A 181 -9.76 2.09 6.07
N VAL A 182 -8.60 1.71 6.61
CA VAL A 182 -7.43 1.33 5.80
C VAL A 182 -7.70 0.04 5.01
N LEU A 183 -8.31 -0.96 5.63
CA LEU A 183 -8.67 -2.22 4.95
C LEU A 183 -9.67 -2.00 3.82
N GLU A 184 -10.68 -1.15 4.04
CA GLU A 184 -11.65 -0.78 3.01
C GLU A 184 -10.98 -0.05 1.85
N ALA A 185 -10.08 0.90 2.14
CA ALA A 185 -9.30 1.60 1.12
C ALA A 185 -8.47 0.63 0.26
N VAL A 186 -7.76 -0.32 0.89
CA VAL A 186 -6.98 -1.34 0.19
C VAL A 186 -7.87 -2.22 -0.69
N ALA A 187 -9.03 -2.66 -0.18
CA ALA A 187 -9.99 -3.44 -0.95
C ALA A 187 -10.53 -2.64 -2.16
N PHE A 188 -10.87 -1.36 -1.94
CA PHE A 188 -11.32 -0.47 -2.99
C PHE A 188 -10.28 -0.31 -4.10
N GLY A 189 -9.00 -0.12 -3.74
CA GLY A 189 -7.88 -0.09 -4.69
C GLY A 189 -7.74 -1.37 -5.52
N SER A 190 -7.84 -2.54 -4.87
CA SER A 190 -7.83 -3.83 -5.57
C SER A 190 -8.99 -3.93 -6.57
N PHE A 191 -10.19 -3.49 -6.21
CA PHE A 191 -11.35 -3.50 -7.11
C PHE A 191 -11.18 -2.57 -8.31
N LEU A 192 -10.50 -1.43 -8.14
CA LEU A 192 -10.19 -0.55 -9.27
C LEU A 192 -9.32 -1.25 -10.32
N TRP A 193 -8.31 -2.01 -9.89
CA TRP A 193 -7.48 -2.79 -10.81
C TRP A 193 -8.30 -3.85 -11.55
N ASP A 194 -9.16 -4.59 -10.84
CA ASP A 194 -10.03 -5.62 -11.43
C ASP A 194 -11.02 -5.01 -12.44
N ALA A 195 -11.62 -3.87 -12.12
CA ALA A 195 -12.55 -3.15 -12.99
C ALA A 195 -11.85 -2.65 -14.26
N GLU A 196 -10.67 -2.05 -14.14
CA GLU A 196 -9.88 -1.62 -15.29
C GLU A 196 -9.49 -2.79 -16.19
N ASN A 197 -9.01 -3.91 -15.61
CA ASN A 197 -8.70 -5.12 -16.37
C ASN A 197 -9.93 -5.68 -17.11
N TYR A 198 -11.09 -5.69 -16.44
CA TYR A 198 -12.32 -6.15 -17.07
C TYR A 198 -12.71 -5.27 -18.27
N VAL A 199 -12.69 -3.95 -18.11
CA VAL A 199 -13.01 -3.01 -19.20
C VAL A 199 -11.97 -3.13 -20.33
N GLU A 200 -10.69 -3.30 -20.02
CA GLU A 200 -9.61 -3.40 -21.00
C GLU A 200 -9.79 -4.64 -21.88
N SER A 201 -10.24 -5.76 -21.28
CA SER A 201 -10.56 -6.99 -22.02
C SER A 201 -11.72 -6.84 -23.02
N LYS A 202 -12.50 -5.76 -22.94
CA LYS A 202 -13.67 -5.50 -23.78
C LYS A 202 -13.49 -4.34 -24.75
N TYR A 203 -12.77 -3.29 -24.35
CA TYR A 203 -12.81 -2.00 -25.04
C TYR A 203 -11.44 -1.38 -25.32
N HIS A 204 -10.32 -2.03 -25.02
CA HIS A 204 -8.96 -1.56 -25.30
C HIS A 204 -8.77 -0.04 -25.14
N PHE A 205 -8.76 0.42 -23.89
CA PHE A 205 -8.73 1.85 -23.55
C PHE A 205 -7.34 2.34 -23.12
N VAL A 206 -6.41 1.43 -22.83
CA VAL A 206 -5.01 1.76 -22.53
C VAL A 206 -4.19 1.78 -23.84
N LYS A 207 -3.54 2.91 -24.15
CA LYS A 207 -2.54 2.97 -25.21
C LYS A 207 -1.23 2.36 -24.68
N GLY A 208 -0.75 1.31 -25.35
CA GLY A 208 0.54 0.67 -25.07
C GLY A 208 1.74 1.56 -25.36
#